data_AF-A0A377GHJ0-F1
#
_entry.id   AF-A0A377GHJ0-F1
#
_cell.length_a   1.000
_cell.length_b   1.000
_cell.length_c   1.000
_cell.angle_alpha   90.00
_cell.angle_beta   90.00
_cell.angle_gamma   90.00
#
_symmetry.space_group_name_H-M   'P 1'
#
loop_
_entity.id
_entity.type
_entity.pdbx_description
1 polymer ?
#
loop_
_entity_poly.entity_id
_entity_poly.type
_entity_poly.pdbx_seq_one_letter_code
_entity_poly.pdbx_strand_id
1 'polypeptide(L)'
;MNTVIKSMYLVAALSVPTLTAYADDTSTTTPSTSTPASKSSDTSTNKAGSSAFLGDYQCQRVDSANNTVAYPLTVSKTGDTYTLEWDNSNGDPVLYGTGVMHPNQTNVVASSFWDPRKPDVIGIQMIEIKPDGSLQSNWVLQSDNQLGSETCTKSK
;
A
#
# COMPACT_ATOMS: atom_id res chain seq x y z
N MET A 1 -30.35 -30.15 -13.51
CA MET A 1 -29.41 -29.86 -12.40
C MET A 1 -29.46 -28.37 -12.17
N ASN A 2 -30.06 -27.91 -11.06
CA ASN A 2 -30.12 -26.49 -10.73
C ASN A 2 -28.94 -26.16 -9.82
N THR A 3 -28.01 -25.36 -10.32
CA THR A 3 -26.88 -24.86 -9.52
C THR A 3 -27.37 -23.74 -8.63
N VAL A 4 -27.34 -23.96 -7.31
CA VAL A 4 -27.64 -22.93 -6.31
C VAL A 4 -26.35 -22.17 -6.03
N ILE A 5 -26.29 -20.91 -6.44
CA ILE A 5 -25.20 -20.00 -6.07
C ILE A 5 -25.47 -19.53 -4.65
N LYS A 6 -24.63 -19.95 -3.69
CA LYS A 6 -24.65 -19.40 -2.33
C LYS A 6 -23.84 -18.11 -2.32
N SER A 7 -24.50 -16.99 -2.11
CA SER A 7 -23.85 -15.70 -1.83
C SER A 7 -23.08 -15.79 -0.51
N MET A 8 -21.75 -15.66 -0.56
CA MET A 8 -20.92 -15.45 0.62
C MET A 8 -20.76 -13.95 0.84
N TYR A 9 -21.32 -13.44 1.94
CA TYR A 9 -21.08 -12.08 2.40
C TYR A 9 -19.89 -12.10 3.35
N LEU A 10 -18.76 -11.53 2.93
CA LEU A 10 -17.61 -11.30 3.80
C LEU A 10 -17.85 -9.98 4.56
N VAL A 11 -18.29 -10.07 5.81
CA VAL A 11 -18.41 -8.90 6.70
C VAL A 11 -17.13 -8.80 7.52
N ALA A 12 -16.24 -7.87 7.15
CA ALA A 12 -15.09 -7.51 7.97
C ALA A 12 -15.53 -6.45 9.00
N ALA A 13 -15.71 -6.85 10.26
CA ALA A 13 -15.95 -5.93 11.36
C ALA A 13 -14.58 -5.44 11.91
N LEU A 14 -14.18 -4.23 11.54
CA LEU A 14 -13.04 -3.54 12.15
C LEU A 14 -13.53 -2.74 13.37
N SER A 15 -13.40 -3.31 14.57
CA SER A 15 -13.61 -2.56 15.82
C SER A 15 -12.36 -1.73 16.14
N VAL A 16 -12.50 -0.41 16.12
CA VAL A 16 -11.44 0.56 16.49
C VAL A 16 -11.49 0.81 18.00
N PRO A 17 -10.44 0.53 18.79
CA PRO A 17 -10.34 1.10 20.13
C PRO A 17 -9.90 2.57 20.01
N THR A 18 -10.70 3.47 20.56
CA THR A 18 -10.35 4.89 20.71
C THR A 18 -9.16 5.05 21.64
N LEU A 19 -8.01 5.52 21.14
CA LEU A 19 -6.89 5.95 21.97
C LEU A 19 -7.18 7.37 22.48
N THR A 20 -7.40 7.50 23.79
CA THR A 20 -7.34 8.78 24.51
C THR A 20 -5.92 9.34 24.43
N ALA A 21 -5.77 10.52 23.83
CA ALA A 21 -4.54 11.28 23.85
C ALA A 21 -4.27 11.82 25.26
N TYR A 22 -3.10 11.50 25.83
CA TYR A 22 -2.53 12.27 26.93
C TYR A 22 -1.66 13.36 26.34
N ALA A 23 -2.06 14.62 26.51
CA ALA A 23 -1.17 15.76 26.38
C ALA A 23 -0.41 15.92 27.70
N ASP A 24 0.91 16.05 27.64
CA ASP A 24 1.70 16.61 28.74
C ASP A 24 2.44 17.84 28.22
N ASP A 25 2.09 18.98 28.79
CA ASP A 25 2.64 20.31 28.55
C ASP A 25 3.85 20.50 29.46
N THR A 26 5.02 20.79 28.91
CA THR A 26 6.04 21.56 29.67
C THR A 26 6.96 22.39 28.77
N SER A 27 6.60 23.68 28.68
CA SER A 27 7.42 24.90 28.72
C SER A 27 8.82 24.98 28.08
N THR A 28 8.88 25.75 26.99
CA THR A 28 9.79 26.86 26.64
C THR A 28 11.16 27.02 27.33
N THR A 29 12.24 27.14 26.54
CA THR A 29 13.26 28.21 26.62
C THR A 29 14.16 28.26 25.35
N THR A 30 14.27 29.42 24.72
CA THR A 30 15.35 29.87 23.78
C THR A 30 16.16 30.96 24.51
N PRO A 31 17.43 31.36 24.18
CA PRO A 31 17.96 31.72 22.83
C PRO A 31 19.43 31.23 22.58
N SER A 32 20.09 31.25 21.42
CA SER A 32 20.53 32.39 20.57
C SER A 32 21.36 31.89 19.37
N THR A 33 21.46 32.76 18.36
CA THR A 33 22.10 32.72 17.02
C THR A 33 23.59 32.33 16.92
N SER A 34 23.96 31.58 15.87
CA SER A 34 25.13 31.85 14.99
C SER A 34 25.13 30.97 13.72
N THR A 35 25.22 31.62 12.56
CA THR A 35 25.36 31.00 11.23
C THR A 35 26.85 30.80 10.92
N PRO A 36 27.23 29.75 10.19
CA PRO A 36 27.81 30.01 8.87
C PRO A 36 27.25 29.13 7.76
N ALA A 37 27.21 29.72 6.57
CA ALA A 37 26.68 29.14 5.35
C ALA A 37 27.41 27.84 4.95
N SER A 38 26.62 26.85 4.54
CA SER A 38 27.07 25.76 3.68
C SER A 38 25.97 25.46 2.66
N LYS A 39 26.36 25.47 1.39
CA LYS A 39 25.53 25.22 0.22
C LYS A 39 24.87 23.84 0.36
N SER A 40 23.60 23.81 0.77
CA SER A 40 22.76 22.62 0.61
C SER A 40 22.20 22.64 -0.80
N SER A 41 22.51 21.61 -1.58
CA SER A 41 21.71 21.27 -2.73
C SER A 41 20.31 20.94 -2.22
N ASP A 42 19.31 21.69 -2.70
CA ASP A 42 17.91 21.40 -2.48
C ASP A 42 17.56 20.03 -3.10
N THR A 43 17.84 18.97 -2.36
CA THR A 43 17.15 17.71 -2.57
C THR A 43 15.79 17.91 -1.94
N SER A 44 14.78 18.20 -2.77
CA SER A 44 13.38 18.15 -2.35
C SER A 44 13.15 16.77 -1.75
N THR A 45 13.13 16.69 -0.43
CA THR A 45 12.60 15.54 0.28
C THR A 45 11.09 15.65 0.09
N ASN A 46 10.62 15.20 -1.08
CA ASN A 46 9.23 14.91 -1.30
C ASN A 46 8.87 13.91 -0.22
N LYS A 47 8.23 14.40 0.84
CA LYS A 47 7.64 13.55 1.87
C LYS A 47 6.66 12.65 1.14
N ALA A 48 7.05 11.40 0.91
CA ALA A 48 6.20 10.37 0.35
C ALA A 48 4.96 10.29 1.25
N GLY A 49 3.85 10.83 0.75
CA GLY A 49 2.60 10.97 1.46
C GLY A 49 1.48 10.28 0.69
N SER A 50 0.27 10.31 1.24
CA SER A 50 -0.91 9.70 0.61
C SER A 50 -1.10 10.06 -0.86
N SER A 51 -0.77 11.28 -1.28
CA SER A 51 -0.85 11.71 -2.69
C SER A 51 0.20 11.03 -3.59
N ALA A 52 1.37 10.68 -3.04
CA ALA A 52 2.41 9.99 -3.79
C ALA A 52 2.01 8.54 -4.11
N PHE A 53 1.13 7.95 -3.29
CA PHE A 53 0.62 6.58 -3.45
C PHE A 53 -0.50 6.44 -4.50
N LEU A 54 -1.21 7.51 -4.83
CA LEU A 54 -2.30 7.45 -5.80
C LEU A 54 -1.79 7.49 -7.23
N GLY A 55 -2.51 6.81 -8.11
CA GLY A 55 -2.29 6.81 -9.56
C GLY A 55 -2.00 5.43 -10.11
N ASP A 56 -1.48 5.42 -11.33
CA ASP A 56 -1.24 4.21 -12.10
C ASP A 56 0.25 3.81 -12.03
N TYR A 57 0.48 2.50 -12.03
CA TYR A 57 1.77 1.89 -11.81
C TYR A 57 1.98 0.70 -12.74
N GLN A 58 3.22 0.44 -13.11
CA GLN A 58 3.64 -0.81 -13.74
C GLN A 58 4.40 -1.65 -12.72
N CYS A 59 3.79 -2.76 -12.31
CA CYS A 59 4.31 -3.64 -11.26
C CYS A 59 4.91 -4.93 -11.83
N GLN A 60 5.96 -5.40 -11.17
CA GLN A 60 6.58 -6.69 -11.38
C GLN A 60 6.56 -7.46 -10.06
N ARG A 61 5.82 -8.58 -10.04
CA ARG A 61 5.73 -9.50 -8.91
C ARG A 61 6.69 -10.66 -9.11
N VAL A 62 7.38 -11.04 -8.04
CA VAL A 62 8.30 -12.19 -8.03
C VAL A 62 7.90 -13.09 -6.86
N ASP A 63 7.71 -14.38 -7.15
CA ASP A 63 7.39 -15.38 -6.13
C ASP A 63 8.65 -16.03 -5.52
N SER A 64 8.48 -16.90 -4.53
CA SER A 64 9.57 -17.62 -3.87
C SER A 64 10.37 -18.57 -4.80
N ALA A 65 9.81 -18.92 -5.97
CA ALA A 65 10.46 -19.72 -6.99
C ALA A 65 11.13 -18.86 -8.09
N ASN A 66 11.18 -17.53 -7.89
CA ASN A 66 11.67 -16.53 -8.85
C ASN A 66 10.85 -16.44 -10.15
N ASN A 67 9.62 -16.97 -10.17
CA ASN A 67 8.72 -16.70 -11.28
C ASN A 67 8.28 -15.26 -11.22
N THR A 68 8.25 -14.62 -12.39
CA THR A 68 7.98 -13.19 -12.50
C THR A 68 6.75 -12.95 -13.34
N VAL A 69 5.85 -12.09 -12.86
CA VAL A 69 4.65 -11.67 -13.57
C VAL A 69 4.48 -10.16 -13.49
N ALA A 70 4.11 -9.54 -14.60
CA ALA A 70 3.87 -8.10 -14.67
C ALA A 70 2.37 -7.80 -14.66
N TYR A 71 1.97 -6.81 -13.86
CA TYR A 71 0.61 -6.32 -13.78
C TYR A 71 0.63 -4.78 -13.72
N PRO A 72 -0.14 -4.09 -14.57
CA PRO A 72 -0.56 -2.73 -14.26
C PRO A 72 -1.31 -2.70 -12.92
N LEU A 73 -1.09 -1.67 -12.13
CA LEU A 73 -1.76 -1.43 -10.86
C LEU A 73 -2.33 -0.02 -10.87
N THR A 74 -3.63 0.09 -10.55
CA THR A 74 -4.31 1.35 -10.29
C THR A 74 -4.53 1.50 -8.79
N VAL A 75 -4.10 2.62 -8.21
CA VAL A 75 -4.33 2.95 -6.80
C VAL A 75 -5.24 4.17 -6.70
N SER A 76 -6.40 3.98 -6.08
CA SER A 76 -7.37 5.04 -5.79
C SER A 76 -7.69 5.13 -4.31
N LYS A 77 -8.31 6.23 -3.87
CA LYS A 77 -8.69 6.46 -2.47
C LYS A 77 -10.21 6.49 -2.32
N THR A 78 -10.73 5.71 -1.39
CA THR A 78 -12.15 5.69 -1.02
C THR A 78 -12.28 5.86 0.50
N GLY A 79 -12.74 7.03 0.92
CA GLY A 79 -12.77 7.40 2.35
C GLY A 79 -11.36 7.39 2.95
N ASP A 80 -11.17 6.60 4.00
CA ASP A 80 -9.88 6.44 4.68
C ASP A 80 -9.05 5.24 4.19
N THR A 81 -9.54 4.56 3.15
CA THR A 81 -8.88 3.37 2.58
C THR A 81 -8.42 3.61 1.15
N TYR A 82 -7.51 2.75 0.69
CA TYR A 82 -7.01 2.73 -0.67
C TYR A 82 -7.50 1.48 -1.38
N THR A 83 -8.01 1.63 -2.59
CA THR A 83 -8.33 0.52 -3.48
C THR A 83 -7.16 0.27 -4.40
N LEU A 84 -6.75 -0.98 -4.52
CA LEU A 84 -5.69 -1.43 -5.41
C LEU A 84 -6.28 -2.41 -6.42
N GLU A 85 -6.14 -2.12 -7.70
CA GLU A 85 -6.63 -3.00 -8.77
C GLU A 85 -5.45 -3.37 -9.65
N TRP A 86 -5.10 -4.66 -9.67
CA TRP A 86 -4.10 -5.19 -10.59
C TRP A 86 -4.81 -5.78 -11.79
N ASP A 87 -4.38 -5.37 -12.98
CA ASP A 87 -5.00 -5.78 -14.23
C ASP A 87 -4.09 -6.73 -15.04
N ASN A 88 -4.70 -7.46 -15.97
CA ASN A 88 -3.94 -8.14 -17.03
C ASN A 88 -3.64 -7.17 -18.20
N SER A 89 -2.99 -7.67 -19.24
CA SER A 89 -2.70 -6.89 -20.47
C SER A 89 -3.94 -6.41 -21.24
N ASN A 90 -5.11 -6.97 -20.95
CA ASN A 90 -6.38 -6.60 -21.58
C ASN A 90 -7.16 -5.56 -20.76
N GLY A 91 -6.66 -5.19 -19.57
CA GLY A 91 -7.36 -4.31 -18.63
C GLY A 91 -8.42 -5.02 -17.79
N ASP A 92 -8.41 -6.35 -17.73
CA ASP A 92 -9.30 -7.08 -16.81
C ASP A 92 -8.62 -7.23 -15.43
N PRO A 93 -9.32 -6.92 -14.33
CA PRO A 93 -8.80 -7.10 -12.99
C PRO A 93 -8.49 -8.56 -12.66
N VAL A 94 -7.27 -8.81 -12.21
CA VAL A 94 -6.75 -10.13 -11.81
C VAL A 94 -6.53 -10.23 -10.31
N LEU A 95 -6.32 -9.12 -9.62
CA LEU A 95 -6.31 -9.04 -8.17
C LEU A 95 -7.00 -7.74 -7.74
N TYR A 96 -7.75 -7.81 -6.65
CA TYR A 96 -8.32 -6.65 -5.98
C TYR A 96 -7.75 -6.55 -4.57
N GLY A 97 -7.43 -5.34 -4.15
CA GLY A 97 -6.91 -5.08 -2.82
C GLY A 97 -7.58 -3.88 -2.16
N THR A 98 -7.54 -3.93 -0.84
CA THR A 98 -7.93 -2.80 0.01
C THR A 98 -6.85 -2.60 1.06
N GLY A 99 -6.34 -1.39 1.12
CA GLY A 99 -5.24 -1.02 2.01
C GLY A 99 -5.53 0.17 2.90
N VAL A 100 -4.77 0.25 3.98
CA VAL A 100 -4.77 1.34 4.95
C VAL A 100 -3.34 1.83 5.14
N MET A 101 -3.18 3.15 5.25
CA MET A 101 -1.89 3.79 5.49
C MET A 101 -1.69 3.96 6.98
N HIS A 102 -0.49 3.66 7.48
CA HIS A 102 -0.19 3.84 8.90
C HIS A 102 -0.23 5.34 9.26
N PRO A 103 -0.94 5.75 10.33
CA PRO A 103 -1.18 7.17 10.62
C PRO A 103 0.12 7.96 10.85
N ASN A 104 1.13 7.32 11.43
CA ASN A 104 2.43 7.95 11.72
C ASN A 104 3.54 7.58 10.72
N GLN A 105 3.25 6.71 9.74
CA GLN A 105 4.20 6.27 8.73
C GLN A 105 3.51 6.32 7.37
N THR A 106 3.42 7.53 6.80
CA THR A 106 2.66 7.80 5.56
C THR A 106 3.31 7.23 4.31
N ASN A 107 4.47 6.60 4.45
CA ASN A 107 5.18 5.87 3.41
C ASN A 107 4.92 4.35 3.50
N VAL A 108 4.06 3.87 4.41
CA VAL A 108 3.76 2.44 4.56
C VAL A 108 2.26 2.20 4.48
N VAL A 109 1.87 1.27 3.60
CA VAL A 109 0.49 0.82 3.41
C VAL A 109 0.43 -0.69 3.63
N ALA A 110 -0.50 -1.13 4.47
CA ALA A 110 -0.85 -2.53 4.60
C ALA A 110 -2.09 -2.78 3.73
N SER A 111 -2.05 -3.80 2.87
CA SER A 111 -3.16 -4.17 1.99
C SER A 111 -3.51 -5.64 2.15
N SER A 112 -4.80 -5.94 2.15
CA SER A 112 -5.27 -7.28 1.77
C SER A 112 -5.48 -7.32 0.27
N PHE A 113 -5.35 -8.48 -0.36
CA PHE A 113 -5.70 -8.67 -1.77
C PHE A 113 -6.26 -10.07 -2.04
N TRP A 114 -7.00 -10.23 -3.13
CA TRP A 114 -7.59 -11.51 -3.53
C TRP A 114 -7.80 -11.60 -5.06
N ASP A 115 -7.84 -12.82 -5.63
CA ASP A 115 -8.17 -13.05 -7.04
C ASP A 115 -9.69 -13.27 -7.21
N PRO A 116 -10.39 -12.44 -8.02
CA PRO A 116 -11.83 -12.57 -8.25
C PRO A 116 -12.27 -13.87 -8.93
N ARG A 117 -11.34 -14.58 -9.57
CA ARG A 117 -11.61 -15.82 -10.30
C ARG A 117 -11.22 -17.05 -9.47
N LYS A 118 -10.43 -16.86 -8.40
CA LYS A 118 -9.92 -17.91 -7.53
C LYS A 118 -10.00 -17.45 -6.07
N PRO A 119 -11.14 -17.68 -5.39
CA PRO A 119 -11.40 -17.10 -4.07
C PRO A 119 -10.51 -17.63 -2.94
N ASP A 120 -9.77 -18.71 -3.19
CA ASP A 120 -8.74 -19.27 -2.31
C ASP A 120 -7.39 -18.53 -2.42
N VAL A 121 -7.21 -17.70 -3.45
CA VAL A 121 -6.05 -16.82 -3.59
C VAL A 121 -6.37 -15.52 -2.86
N ILE A 122 -6.04 -15.48 -1.57
CA ILE A 122 -6.11 -14.29 -0.72
C ILE A 122 -4.76 -14.08 -0.04
N GLY A 123 -4.36 -12.82 0.10
CA GLY A 123 -3.06 -12.48 0.65
C GLY A 123 -3.04 -11.15 1.38
N ILE A 124 -1.90 -10.89 2.02
CA ILE A 124 -1.56 -9.62 2.63
C ILE A 124 -0.30 -9.09 1.96
N GLN A 125 -0.22 -7.79 1.74
CA GLN A 125 0.89 -7.09 1.14
C GLN A 125 1.25 -5.86 1.96
N MET A 126 2.54 -5.72 2.27
CA MET A 126 3.10 -4.56 2.95
C MET A 126 3.87 -3.73 1.93
N ILE A 127 3.38 -2.52 1.67
CA ILE A 127 3.86 -1.64 0.62
C ILE A 127 4.60 -0.46 1.24
N GLU A 128 5.83 -0.25 0.81
CA GLU A 128 6.61 0.94 1.06
C GLU A 128 6.55 1.86 -0.17
N ILE A 129 6.20 3.12 0.06
CA ILE A 129 6.20 4.19 -0.94
C ILE A 129 7.57 4.87 -0.88
N LYS A 130 8.34 4.74 -1.95
CA LYS A 130 9.67 5.33 -2.05
C LYS A 130 9.59 6.84 -2.35
N PRO A 131 10.65 7.61 -2.08
CA PRO A 131 10.66 9.06 -2.32
C PRO A 131 10.44 9.46 -3.78
N ASP A 132 10.78 8.59 -4.73
CA ASP A 132 10.55 8.78 -6.18
C ASP A 132 9.12 8.41 -6.61
N GLY A 133 8.26 8.02 -5.66
CA GLY A 133 6.89 7.59 -5.91
C GLY A 133 6.78 6.13 -6.36
N SER A 134 7.88 5.41 -6.55
CA SER A 134 7.85 3.96 -6.80
C SER A 134 7.37 3.19 -5.56
N LEU A 135 6.89 1.97 -5.77
CA LEU A 135 6.42 1.09 -4.70
C LEU A 135 7.35 -0.11 -4.59
N GLN A 136 7.68 -0.48 -3.36
CA GLN A 136 8.35 -1.73 -3.05
C GLN A 136 7.56 -2.46 -1.98
N SER A 137 7.37 -3.76 -2.15
CA SER A 137 6.53 -4.51 -1.20
C SER A 137 6.91 -5.96 -1.10
N ASN A 138 6.48 -6.56 0.01
CA ASN A 138 6.44 -8.01 0.19
C ASN A 138 4.99 -8.44 0.38
N TRP A 139 4.66 -9.61 -0.13
CA TRP A 139 3.33 -10.21 -0.02
C TRP A 139 3.41 -11.66 0.45
N VAL A 140 2.32 -12.11 1.04
CA VAL A 140 2.09 -13.50 1.42
C VAL A 140 0.72 -13.95 0.92
N LEU A 141 0.64 -15.14 0.35
CA LEU A 141 -0.62 -15.84 0.13
C LEU A 141 -0.96 -16.66 1.37
N GLN A 142 -2.20 -16.54 1.86
CA GLN A 142 -2.64 -17.21 3.08
C GLN A 142 -2.94 -18.70 2.85
N SER A 143 -3.27 -19.10 1.62
CA SER A 143 -3.66 -20.47 1.30
C SER A 143 -2.51 -21.47 1.37
N ASP A 144 -1.31 -21.07 0.97
CA ASP A 144 -0.14 -21.93 0.86
C ASP A 144 1.12 -21.37 1.55
N ASN A 145 1.00 -20.24 2.25
CA ASN A 145 2.10 -19.50 2.88
C ASN A 145 3.21 -19.10 1.88
N GLN A 146 2.88 -18.97 0.59
CA GLN A 146 3.83 -18.48 -0.40
C GLN A 146 4.18 -17.03 -0.12
N LEU A 147 5.48 -16.74 -0.12
CA LEU A 147 6.02 -15.39 -0.02
C LEU A 147 6.45 -14.89 -1.39
N GLY A 148 6.38 -13.58 -1.58
CA GLY A 148 6.99 -12.93 -2.72
C GLY A 148 7.18 -11.45 -2.50
N SER A 149 7.73 -10.81 -3.53
CA SER A 149 7.95 -9.37 -3.57
C SER A 149 7.26 -8.75 -4.78
N GLU A 150 7.05 -7.43 -4.72
CA GLU A 150 6.57 -6.65 -5.85
C GLU A 150 7.28 -5.30 -5.87
N THR A 151 7.71 -4.90 -7.07
CA THR A 151 8.25 -3.57 -7.33
C THR A 151 7.41 -2.90 -8.40
N CYS A 152 7.00 -1.66 -8.17
CA CYS A 152 6.18 -0.89 -9.10
C CYS A 152 6.82 0.44 -9.44
N THR A 153 6.82 0.80 -10.72
CA THR A 153 7.20 2.13 -11.18
C THR A 153 5.95 2.93 -11.51
N LYS A 154 5.92 4.20 -11.08
CA LYS A 154 4.79 5.09 -11.36
C LYS A 154 4.72 5.39 -12.85
N SER A 155 3.54 5.21 -13.44
CA SER A 155 3.27 5.61 -14.81
C SER A 155 3.38 7.13 -14.94
N LYS A 156 3.83 7.62 -16.09
CA LYS A 156 3.99 9.05 -16.36
C LYS A 156 2.66 9.71 -16.69
#